data_AF-A0A7W1IB15-F1
#
_entry.id   AF-A0A7W1IB15-F1
#
_cell.length_a   1.000
_cell.length_b   1.000
_cell.length_c   1.000
_cell.angle_alpha   90.00
_cell.angle_beta   90.00
_cell.angle_gamma   90.00
#
_symmetry.space_group_name_H-M   'P 1'
#
loop_
_entity.id
_entity.type
_entity.pdbx_description
1 polymer ?
#
loop_
_entity_poly.entity_id
_entity_poly.type
_entity_poly.pdbx_seq_one_letter_code
_entity_poly.pdbx_strand_id
1 'polypeptide(L)'
;MLAACSNDSNSDDVTGPPSDAVVIDLSKDSGVLNYAYALEQLEAAYYSKVVAGIASSQLSASEQVVITDIRNHEVIHRDFLATALGTAKIPNLSVDFSSVNFGNRVSILKTAKVFEDIGVSAYNGSGKLLKDLNNLLVAGKIVSVEARHAA
;
A
#
# COMPACT_ATOMS: atom_id res chain seq x y z
N MET A 1 8.29 1.62 -26.80
CA MET A 1 7.77 2.39 -27.94
C MET A 1 6.83 1.49 -28.72
N LEU A 2 5.53 1.52 -28.42
CA LEU A 2 4.50 0.96 -29.28
C LEU A 2 3.37 1.97 -29.34
N ALA A 3 3.28 2.63 -30.49
CA ALA A 3 2.15 3.43 -30.88
C ALA A 3 1.06 2.49 -31.42
N ALA A 4 -0.19 2.77 -31.09
CA ALA A 4 -1.34 2.32 -31.86
C ALA A 4 -2.39 3.42 -31.82
N CYS A 5 -2.36 4.29 -32.83
CA CYS A 5 -3.51 5.09 -33.22
C CYS A 5 -4.27 4.27 -34.26
N SER A 6 -5.55 4.00 -34.01
CA SER A 6 -6.54 3.78 -35.07
C SER A 6 -7.78 4.59 -34.70
N ASN A 7 -8.07 5.57 -35.55
CA ASN A 7 -9.29 6.36 -35.50
C ASN A 7 -10.38 5.55 -36.17
N ASP A 8 -11.37 5.08 -35.41
CA ASP A 8 -12.65 4.66 -35.95
C ASP A 8 -13.77 5.26 -35.10
N SER A 9 -14.57 6.09 -35.76
CA SER A 9 -15.76 6.72 -35.23
C SER A 9 -16.84 5.66 -35.00
N ASN A 10 -16.93 5.17 -33.76
CA ASN A 10 -18.16 4.56 -33.28
C ASN A 10 -18.48 5.18 -31.93
N SER A 11 -19.65 5.83 -31.85
CA SER A 11 -20.25 6.23 -30.58
C SER A 11 -20.71 4.98 -29.84
N ASP A 12 -19.74 4.20 -29.38
CA ASP A 12 -19.95 3.22 -28.34
C ASP A 12 -19.81 3.96 -27.02
N ASP A 13 -20.87 3.89 -26.24
CA ASP A 13 -20.98 4.30 -24.85
C ASP A 13 -19.80 3.69 -24.06
N VAL A 14 -18.65 4.38 -24.11
CA VAL A 14 -17.57 4.17 -23.17
C VAL A 14 -18.11 4.71 -21.86
N THR A 15 -18.73 3.81 -21.09
CA THR A 15 -18.99 4.05 -19.67
C THR A 15 -17.68 4.58 -19.10
N GLY A 16 -17.63 5.88 -18.81
CA GLY A 16 -16.46 6.53 -18.28
C GLY A 16 -15.99 5.82 -17.01
N PRO A 17 -14.74 6.07 -16.56
CA PRO A 17 -14.32 5.57 -15.25
C PRO A 17 -15.41 5.92 -14.22
N PRO A 18 -15.70 5.03 -13.26
CA PRO A 18 -16.72 5.26 -12.25
C PRO A 18 -16.56 6.68 -11.71
N SER A 19 -17.65 7.44 -11.61
CA SER A 19 -17.64 8.85 -11.19
C SER A 19 -17.04 9.09 -9.79
N ASP A 20 -16.77 8.01 -9.04
CA ASP A 20 -16.13 7.99 -7.72
C ASP A 20 -14.69 7.41 -7.74
N ALA A 21 -14.10 7.19 -8.92
CA ALA A 21 -12.75 6.64 -9.04
C ALA A 21 -11.70 7.65 -8.57
N VAL A 22 -10.90 7.25 -7.58
CA VAL A 22 -9.73 8.00 -7.14
C VAL A 22 -8.65 7.93 -8.23
N VAL A 23 -8.29 9.08 -8.79
CA VAL A 23 -7.20 9.17 -9.77
C VAL A 23 -5.87 9.43 -9.06
N ILE A 24 -4.92 8.52 -9.21
CA ILE A 24 -3.55 8.67 -8.74
C ILE A 24 -2.65 9.11 -9.90
N ASP A 25 -2.31 10.39 -9.93
CA ASP A 25 -1.45 10.99 -10.96
C ASP A 25 0.04 10.93 -10.56
N LEU A 26 0.73 9.87 -10.99
CA LEU A 26 2.15 9.64 -10.69
C LEU A 26 3.11 10.67 -11.34
N SER A 27 2.62 11.61 -12.16
CA SER A 27 3.44 12.71 -12.66
C SER A 27 3.67 13.82 -11.62
N LYS A 28 2.91 13.76 -10.51
CA LYS A 28 2.98 14.65 -9.36
C LYS A 28 3.44 13.89 -8.13
N ASP A 29 4.24 14.54 -7.29
CA ASP A 29 4.68 13.97 -6.02
C ASP A 29 3.52 13.53 -5.13
N SER A 30 2.44 14.31 -5.07
CA SER A 30 1.24 13.94 -4.31
C SER A 30 0.59 12.66 -4.81
N GLY A 31 0.68 12.35 -6.11
CA GLY A 31 0.20 11.07 -6.64
C GLY A 31 1.11 9.92 -6.23
N VAL A 32 2.43 10.11 -6.29
CA VAL A 32 3.40 9.10 -5.80
C VAL A 32 3.19 8.83 -4.31
N LEU A 33 3.03 9.87 -3.49
CA LEU A 33 2.77 9.72 -2.06
C LEU A 33 1.38 9.10 -1.79
N ASN A 34 0.36 9.39 -2.59
CA ASN A 34 -0.95 8.73 -2.46
C ASN A 34 -0.92 7.25 -2.88
N TYR A 35 -0.07 6.89 -3.84
CA TYR A 35 0.16 5.48 -4.17
C TYR A 35 0.78 4.73 -2.99
N ALA A 36 1.83 5.29 -2.38
CA ALA A 36 2.40 4.78 -1.15
C ALA A 36 1.35 4.70 -0.03
N TYR A 37 0.59 5.78 0.18
CA TYR A 37 -0.44 5.84 1.22
C TYR A 37 -1.55 4.80 1.02
N ALA A 38 -1.90 4.44 -0.22
CA ALA A 38 -2.83 3.35 -0.49
C ALA A 38 -2.29 1.99 -0.02
N LEU A 39 -0.99 1.73 -0.22
CA LEU A 39 -0.33 0.50 0.22
C LEU A 39 -0.24 0.44 1.76
N GLU A 40 0.18 1.52 2.39
CA GLU A 40 0.26 1.61 3.85
C GLU A 40 -1.12 1.40 4.51
N GLN A 41 -2.19 1.88 3.88
CA GLN A 41 -3.55 1.60 4.35
C GLN A 41 -3.92 0.13 4.25
N LEU A 42 -3.56 -0.52 3.14
CA LEU A 42 -3.78 -1.94 2.92
C LEU A 42 -3.04 -2.79 3.97
N GLU A 43 -1.76 -2.50 4.18
CA GLU A 43 -0.91 -3.22 5.13
C GLU A 43 -1.34 -2.99 6.58
N ALA A 44 -1.57 -1.73 6.98
CA ALA A 44 -2.08 -1.41 8.31
C ALA A 44 -3.43 -2.09 8.59
N ALA A 45 -4.33 -2.16 7.60
CA ALA A 45 -5.60 -2.87 7.74
C ALA A 45 -5.41 -4.38 7.87
N TYR A 46 -4.53 -4.97 7.05
CA TYR A 46 -4.20 -6.38 7.08
C TYR A 46 -3.64 -6.81 8.44
N TYR A 47 -2.57 -6.16 8.88
CA TYR A 47 -1.90 -6.51 10.13
C TYR A 47 -2.78 -6.24 11.35
N SER A 48 -3.62 -5.21 11.32
CA SER A 48 -4.62 -4.99 12.37
C SER A 48 -5.62 -6.15 12.47
N LYS A 49 -6.01 -6.76 11.34
CA LYS A 49 -6.87 -7.97 11.34
C LYS A 49 -6.14 -9.18 11.89
N VAL A 50 -4.87 -9.39 11.52
CA VAL A 50 -4.05 -10.49 12.05
C VAL A 50 -3.90 -10.36 13.57
N VAL A 51 -3.53 -9.17 14.06
CA VAL A 51 -3.35 -8.89 15.49
C VAL A 51 -4.65 -9.06 16.27
N ALA A 52 -5.79 -8.63 15.72
CA ALA A 52 -7.09 -8.81 16.37
C ALA A 52 -7.48 -10.30 16.54
N GLY A 53 -7.07 -11.17 15.61
CA GLY A 53 -7.29 -12.61 15.65
C GLY A 53 -6.13 -13.44 16.20
N ILE A 54 -5.10 -12.79 16.74
CA ILE A 54 -3.78 -13.41 16.94
C ILE A 54 -3.81 -14.60 17.92
N ALA A 55 -4.68 -14.55 18.92
CA ALA A 55 -4.85 -15.63 19.90
C ALA A 55 -5.40 -16.92 19.28
N SER A 56 -6.11 -16.83 18.15
CA SER A 56 -6.61 -17.97 17.39
C SER A 56 -5.75 -18.28 16.15
N SER A 57 -4.67 -17.52 15.94
CA SER A 57 -3.74 -17.77 14.86
C SER A 57 -2.80 -18.92 15.22
N GLN A 58 -2.35 -19.66 14.21
CA GLN A 58 -1.33 -20.71 14.37
C GLN A 58 0.11 -20.14 14.44
N LEU A 59 0.27 -18.84 14.73
CA LEU A 59 1.56 -18.16 14.82
C LEU A 59 2.26 -18.51 16.15
N SER A 60 3.56 -18.76 16.09
CA SER A 60 4.42 -18.89 17.27
C SER A 60 4.53 -17.55 18.03
N ALA A 61 4.91 -17.61 19.31
CA ALA A 61 5.04 -16.41 20.14
C ALA A 61 5.99 -15.34 19.53
N SER A 62 7.10 -15.78 18.93
CA SER A 62 8.04 -14.87 18.25
C SER A 62 7.42 -14.20 17.02
N GLU A 63 6.66 -14.95 16.23
CA GLU A 63 5.96 -14.39 15.06
C GLU A 63 4.88 -13.41 15.47
N GLN A 64 4.20 -13.65 16.59
CA GLN A 64 3.19 -12.73 17.10
C GLN A 64 3.80 -11.38 17.51
N VAL A 65 4.98 -11.40 18.12
CA VAL A 65 5.74 -10.18 18.43
C VAL A 65 6.11 -9.45 17.15
N VAL A 66 6.73 -10.13 16.20
CA VAL A 66 7.15 -9.52 14.92
C VAL A 66 5.96 -8.93 14.17
N ILE A 67 4.86 -9.66 14.02
CA ILE A 67 3.65 -9.16 13.34
C ILE A 67 3.04 -7.96 14.07
N THR A 68 3.08 -7.94 15.40
CA THR A 68 2.60 -6.80 16.18
C THR A 68 3.46 -5.56 15.96
N ASP A 69 4.79 -5.74 15.87
CA ASP A 69 5.73 -4.65 15.58
C ASP A 69 5.55 -4.12 14.16
N ILE A 70 5.42 -5.00 13.16
CA ILE A 70 5.09 -4.63 11.77
C ILE A 70 3.80 -3.82 11.75
N ARG A 71 2.72 -4.34 12.36
CA ARG A 71 1.44 -3.60 12.48
C ARG A 71 1.62 -2.18 13.00
N ASN A 72 2.45 -2.00 14.03
CA ASN A 72 2.69 -0.68 14.62
C ASN A 72 3.41 0.24 13.63
N HIS A 73 4.39 -0.26 12.88
CA HIS A 73 5.07 0.51 11.84
C HIS A 73 4.11 0.92 10.73
N GLU A 74 3.28 0.00 10.21
CA GLU A 74 2.35 0.34 9.09
C GLU A 74 1.30 1.36 9.48
N VAL A 75 0.83 1.31 10.73
CA VAL A 75 -0.06 2.35 11.26
C VAL A 75 0.66 3.71 11.30
N ILE A 76 1.92 3.74 11.73
CA ILE A 76 2.72 4.96 11.77
C ILE A 76 3.01 5.48 10.36
N HIS A 77 3.38 4.63 9.42
CA HIS A 77 3.64 4.99 8.02
C HIS A 77 2.39 5.58 7.36
N ARG A 78 1.24 4.90 7.51
CA ARG A 78 -0.07 5.42 7.07
C ARG A 78 -0.34 6.81 7.62
N ASP A 79 -0.24 6.99 8.94
CA ASP A 79 -0.59 8.26 9.59
C ASP A 79 0.41 9.37 9.25
N PHE A 80 1.67 9.02 9.06
CA PHE A 80 2.71 9.92 8.61
C PHE A 80 2.45 10.42 7.19
N LEU A 81 2.11 9.53 6.25
CA LEU A 81 1.74 9.92 4.89
C LEU A 81 0.43 10.70 4.85
N ALA A 82 -0.58 10.32 5.63
CA ALA A 82 -1.83 11.09 5.76
C ALA A 82 -1.56 12.53 6.21
N THR A 83 -0.60 12.72 7.10
CA THR A 83 -0.17 14.05 7.57
C THR A 83 0.57 14.80 6.47
N ALA A 84 1.53 14.15 5.80
CA ALA A 84 2.31 14.77 4.71
C ALA A 84 1.42 15.19 3.51
N LEU A 85 0.40 14.40 3.19
CA LEU A 85 -0.54 14.65 2.10
C LEU A 85 -1.59 15.71 2.44
N GLY A 86 -1.93 15.89 3.73
CA GLY A 86 -2.94 16.85 4.16
C GLY A 86 -4.28 16.67 3.43
N THR A 87 -4.76 17.72 2.75
CA THR A 87 -6.01 17.68 1.97
C THR A 87 -5.88 16.97 0.63
N ALA A 88 -4.67 16.67 0.17
CA ALA A 88 -4.42 15.95 -1.08
C ALA A 88 -4.53 14.42 -0.91
N LYS A 89 -4.72 13.93 0.31
CA LYS A 89 -4.80 12.49 0.58
C LYS A 89 -6.05 11.88 -0.05
N ILE A 90 -5.91 10.66 -0.55
CA ILE A 90 -7.04 9.85 -0.96
C ILE A 90 -7.91 9.46 0.25
N PRO A 91 -9.19 9.13 0.05
CA PRO A 91 -10.05 8.60 1.12
C PRO A 91 -9.50 7.32 1.75
N ASN A 92 -10.06 6.97 2.92
CA ASN A 92 -9.70 5.71 3.55
C ASN A 92 -10.18 4.51 2.72
N LEU A 93 -9.31 3.53 2.53
CA LEU A 93 -9.64 2.33 1.77
C LEU A 93 -10.48 1.34 2.60
N SER A 94 -11.47 0.74 1.96
CA SER A 94 -12.12 -0.48 2.47
C SER A 94 -11.54 -1.67 1.72
N VAL A 95 -10.76 -2.49 2.42
CA VAL A 95 -10.08 -3.64 1.80
C VAL A 95 -10.89 -4.91 2.02
N ASP A 96 -11.04 -5.70 0.95
CA ASP A 96 -11.59 -7.04 1.04
C ASP A 96 -10.49 -8.08 1.28
N PHE A 97 -10.49 -8.71 2.45
CA PHE A 97 -9.61 -9.82 2.81
C PHE A 97 -10.33 -11.18 2.79
N SER A 98 -11.48 -11.30 2.12
CA SER A 98 -12.27 -12.54 2.04
C SER A 98 -11.49 -13.75 1.52
N SER A 99 -10.45 -13.52 0.72
CA SER A 99 -9.56 -14.54 0.17
C SER A 99 -8.44 -14.99 1.12
N VAL A 100 -8.25 -14.32 2.26
CA VAL A 100 -7.18 -14.63 3.22
C VAL A 100 -7.69 -15.50 4.35
N ASN A 101 -7.02 -16.63 4.60
CA ASN A 101 -7.31 -17.49 5.74
C ASN A 101 -6.48 -17.08 6.97
N PHE A 102 -7.05 -16.24 7.83
CA PHE A 102 -6.40 -15.78 9.07
C PHE A 102 -6.24 -16.86 10.15
N GLY A 103 -6.87 -18.04 10.00
CA GLY A 103 -6.65 -19.18 10.90
C GLY A 103 -5.42 -20.01 10.53
N ASN A 104 -4.84 -19.81 9.35
CA ASN A 104 -3.73 -20.61 8.83
C ASN A 104 -2.42 -19.81 8.82
N ARG A 105 -1.41 -20.30 9.56
CA ARG A 105 -0.10 -19.63 9.64
C ARG A 105 0.55 -19.42 8.27
N VAL A 106 0.50 -20.42 7.39
CA VAL A 106 1.12 -20.31 6.05
C VAL A 106 0.42 -19.26 5.21
N SER A 107 -0.91 -19.18 5.25
CA SER A 107 -1.68 -18.14 4.57
C SER A 107 -1.30 -16.76 5.10
N ILE A 108 -1.21 -16.57 6.42
CA ILE A 108 -0.82 -15.29 7.02
C ILE A 108 0.57 -14.87 6.53
N LEU A 109 1.59 -15.72 6.75
CA LEU A 109 2.97 -15.35 6.43
C LEU A 109 3.21 -15.17 4.93
N LYS A 110 2.51 -15.93 4.08
CA LYS A 110 2.60 -15.77 2.62
C LYS A 110 2.00 -14.43 2.18
N THR A 111 0.84 -14.05 2.73
CA THR A 111 0.23 -12.74 2.42
C THR A 111 1.08 -11.59 2.94
N ALA A 112 1.58 -11.69 4.19
CA ALA A 112 2.52 -10.71 4.76
C ALA A 112 3.71 -10.49 3.83
N LYS A 113 4.42 -11.55 3.44
CA LYS A 113 5.56 -11.46 2.52
C LYS A 113 5.21 -10.73 1.22
N VAL A 114 4.06 -11.02 0.62
CA VAL A 114 3.64 -10.38 -0.63
C VAL A 114 3.45 -8.88 -0.45
N PHE A 115 2.89 -8.45 0.67
CA PHE A 115 2.71 -7.03 0.96
C PHE A 115 4.05 -6.33 1.16
N GLU A 116 4.92 -6.85 2.03
CA GLU A 116 6.26 -6.26 2.25
C GLU A 116 7.09 -6.15 0.95
N ASP A 117 7.05 -7.19 0.09
CA ASP A 117 7.73 -7.17 -1.20
C ASP A 117 7.15 -6.07 -2.13
N ILE A 118 5.84 -5.86 -2.09
CA ILE A 118 5.14 -4.82 -2.86
C ILE A 118 5.46 -3.43 -2.31
N GLY A 119 5.44 -3.22 -0.99
CA GLY A 119 5.82 -1.97 -0.34
C GLY A 119 7.21 -1.51 -0.78
N VAL A 120 8.22 -2.37 -0.61
CA VAL A 120 9.61 -2.10 -1.04
C VAL A 120 9.69 -1.80 -2.54
N SER A 121 9.02 -2.61 -3.37
CA SER A 121 9.03 -2.42 -4.83
C SER A 121 8.36 -1.11 -5.26
N ALA A 122 7.27 -0.72 -4.59
CA ALA A 122 6.54 0.50 -4.86
C ALA A 122 7.38 1.73 -4.51
N TYR A 123 7.99 1.78 -3.32
CA TYR A 123 8.86 2.88 -2.91
C TYR A 123 10.08 3.02 -3.83
N ASN A 124 10.77 1.91 -4.12
CA ASN A 124 11.96 1.94 -4.98
C ASN A 124 11.61 2.27 -6.44
N GLY A 125 10.48 1.76 -6.94
CA GLY A 125 10.04 1.96 -8.33
C GLY A 125 9.50 3.37 -8.58
N SER A 126 8.74 3.92 -7.63
CA SER A 126 8.09 5.23 -7.76
C SER A 126 8.91 6.37 -7.18
N GLY A 127 9.87 6.11 -6.30
CA GLY A 127 10.70 7.15 -5.66
C GLY A 127 11.46 8.03 -6.65
N LYS A 128 11.87 7.49 -7.81
CA LYS A 128 12.50 8.25 -8.90
C LYS A 128 11.60 9.30 -9.56
N LEU A 129 10.29 9.23 -9.32
CA LEU A 129 9.30 10.16 -9.87
C LEU A 129 9.09 11.38 -8.95
N LEU A 130 9.57 11.32 -7.70
CA LEU A 130 9.51 12.43 -6.76
C LEU A 130 10.47 13.54 -7.17
N LYS A 131 9.95 14.77 -7.21
CA LYS A 131 10.70 15.97 -7.61
C LYS A 131 11.10 16.82 -6.41
N ASP A 132 10.30 16.85 -5.36
CA ASP A 132 10.58 17.56 -4.11
C ASP A 132 11.48 16.69 -3.21
N LEU A 133 12.61 17.25 -2.79
CA LEU A 133 13.56 16.58 -1.91
C LEU A 133 12.96 16.25 -0.53
N ASN A 134 12.00 17.03 -0.04
CA ASN A 134 11.30 16.72 1.21
C ASN A 134 10.44 15.48 1.05
N ASN A 135 9.76 15.31 -0.10
CA ASN A 135 8.97 14.12 -0.37
C ASN A 135 9.86 12.89 -0.58
N LEU A 136 11.03 13.07 -1.21
CA LEU A 136 12.03 12.01 -1.30
C LEU A 136 12.54 11.59 0.09
N LEU A 137 12.75 12.55 1.00
CA LEU A 137 13.12 12.26 2.39
C LEU A 137 12.00 11.54 3.15
N VAL A 138 10.74 11.93 2.95
CA VAL A 138 9.55 11.26 3.50
C VAL A 138 9.52 9.79 3.04
N ALA A 139 9.59 9.54 1.74
CA ALA A 139 9.59 8.18 1.19
C ALA A 139 10.83 7.36 1.63
N GLY A 140 12.00 7.99 1.68
CA GLY A 140 13.26 7.36 2.10
C GLY A 140 13.24 6.87 3.55
N LYS A 141 12.55 7.59 4.46
CA LYS A 141 12.37 7.15 5.84
C LYS A 141 11.55 5.86 5.92
N ILE A 142 10.44 5.80 5.19
CA ILE A 142 9.53 4.66 5.22
C ILE A 142 10.21 3.43 4.61
N VAL A 143 10.74 3.53 3.38
CA VAL A 143 11.36 2.39 2.70
C VAL A 143 12.53 1.77 3.48
N SER A 144 13.22 2.55 4.32
CA SER A 144 14.28 2.03 5.19
C SER A 144 13.76 1.05 6.25
N VAL A 145 12.51 1.22 6.69
CA VAL A 145 11.80 0.34 7.63
C VAL A 145 11.24 -0.86 6.87
N GLU A 146 10.54 -0.64 5.76
CA GLU A 146 10.00 -1.68 4.87
C GLU A 146 11.05 -2.71 4.47
N ALA A 147 12.25 -2.24 4.12
CA ALA A 147 13.35 -3.12 3.73
C ALA A 147 13.79 -4.08 4.85
N ARG A 148 13.53 -3.77 6.13
CA ARG A 148 13.79 -4.68 7.25
C ARG A 148 12.64 -5.66 7.49
N HIS A 149 11.42 -5.27 7.13
CA HIS A 149 10.26 -6.17 7.21
C HIS A 149 10.32 -7.24 6.12
N ALA A 150 10.80 -6.89 4.94
CA ALA A 150 10.95 -7.79 3.80
C ALA A 150 12.17 -8.75 3.87
N ALA A 151 13.08 -8.58 4.84
CA ALA A 151 14.34 -9.33 4.97
C ALA A 151 14.20 -10.61 5.82
#